data_AF-A0A1S8SLP0-F1
#
_entry.id   AF-A0A1S8SLP0-F1
#
_cell.length_a   1.000
_cell.length_b   1.000
_cell.length_c   1.000
_cell.angle_alpha   90.00
_cell.angle_beta   90.00
_cell.angle_gamma   90.00
#
_symmetry.space_group_name_H-M   'P 1'
#
loop_
_entity.id
_entity.type
_entity.pdbx_description
1 polymer ?
#
loop_
_entity_poly.entity_id
_entity_poly.type
_entity_poly.pdbx_seq_one_letter_code
_entity_poly.pdbx_strand_id
1 'polypeptide(L)'
;MDNKLTSKEELIIKMEELISNNEGPFSIVVADIDDFKNLNNLYGNSIGDEVIKKLISILNNNLSSTDMVFRSGDEFNILLVKKGAERSFMELEEIRRYLSDNTFNLNENSEDNVYFTLSFGVASYPRDAKNVVELFRVADSALFRAKELGKNRICLSEAESMVLKSNYFTKTQLDRLSRLSKATDRTEAFLLREALDDLFKKYSK
;
A
#
# COMPACT_ATOMS: atom_id res chain seq x y z
N MET A 1 -15.46 17.34 -10.04
CA MET A 1 -14.14 16.67 -9.97
C MET A 1 -14.43 15.21 -9.81
N ASP A 2 -14.09 14.40 -10.81
CA ASP A 2 -14.37 12.97 -10.81
C ASP A 2 -13.62 12.30 -9.66
N ASN A 3 -14.36 11.57 -8.83
CA ASN A 3 -13.79 10.84 -7.71
C ASN A 3 -13.02 9.64 -8.26
N LYS A 4 -11.68 9.61 -8.13
CA LYS A 4 -10.84 8.48 -8.60
C LYS A 4 -10.97 7.23 -7.73
N LEU A 5 -11.76 7.30 -6.66
CA LEU A 5 -12.09 6.17 -5.80
C LEU A 5 -12.89 5.12 -6.58
N THR A 6 -12.36 3.91 -6.61
CA THR A 6 -12.93 2.74 -7.29
C THR A 6 -13.04 1.57 -6.30
N SER A 7 -13.73 0.51 -6.70
CA SER A 7 -13.70 -0.77 -5.99
C SER A 7 -12.39 -1.54 -6.25
N LYS A 8 -12.09 -2.52 -5.39
CA LYS A 8 -10.92 -3.38 -5.58
C LYS A 8 -11.07 -4.23 -6.85
N GLU A 9 -12.28 -4.70 -7.10
CA GLU A 9 -12.64 -5.51 -8.26
C GLU A 9 -12.42 -4.74 -9.57
N GLU A 10 -12.90 -3.51 -9.68
CA GLU A 10 -12.70 -2.65 -10.85
C GLU A 10 -11.21 -2.37 -11.12
N LEU A 11 -10.43 -2.10 -10.06
CA LEU A 11 -8.99 -1.90 -10.18
C LEU A 11 -8.29 -3.16 -10.70
N ILE A 12 -8.64 -4.34 -10.18
CA ILE A 12 -8.08 -5.63 -10.62
C ILE A 12 -8.45 -5.90 -12.07
N ILE A 13 -9.74 -5.77 -12.43
CA ILE A 13 -10.22 -5.95 -13.82
C ILE A 13 -9.43 -5.04 -14.75
N LYS A 14 -9.20 -3.78 -14.37
CA LYS A 14 -8.44 -2.85 -15.20
C LYS A 14 -6.99 -3.31 -15.41
N MET A 15 -6.34 -3.82 -14.37
CA MET A 15 -4.99 -4.37 -14.50
C MET A 15 -4.96 -5.62 -15.40
N GLU A 16 -5.95 -6.50 -15.29
CA GLU A 16 -6.05 -7.70 -16.15
C GLU A 16 -6.26 -7.33 -17.62
N GLU A 17 -7.08 -6.32 -17.92
CA GLU A 17 -7.24 -5.75 -19.27
C GLU A 17 -5.92 -5.23 -19.83
N LEU A 18 -5.21 -4.39 -19.05
CA LEU A 18 -3.93 -3.81 -19.46
C LEU A 18 -2.89 -4.90 -19.76
N ILE A 19 -2.83 -5.95 -18.93
CA ILE A 19 -1.91 -7.08 -19.14
C ILE A 19 -2.29 -7.88 -20.38
N SER A 20 -3.58 -8.19 -20.56
CA SER A 20 -4.07 -8.98 -21.69
C SER A 20 -3.84 -8.29 -23.03
N ASN A 21 -3.97 -6.97 -23.05
CA ASN A 21 -3.70 -6.15 -24.24
C ASN A 21 -2.22 -5.77 -24.39
N ASN A 22 -1.35 -6.21 -23.47
CA ASN A 22 0.06 -5.84 -23.43
C ASN A 22 0.29 -4.30 -23.39
N GLU A 23 -0.61 -3.58 -22.72
CA GLU A 23 -0.62 -2.12 -22.57
C GLU A 23 0.21 -1.67 -21.35
N GLY A 24 1.52 -1.90 -21.44
CA GLY A 24 2.50 -1.40 -20.47
C GLY A 24 3.26 -0.15 -20.94
N PRO A 25 4.07 0.47 -20.06
CA PRO A 25 4.21 0.13 -18.64
C PRO A 25 3.10 0.78 -17.79
N PHE A 26 2.70 0.09 -16.72
CA PHE A 26 1.88 0.67 -15.65
C PHE A 26 2.42 0.22 -14.29
N SER A 27 2.04 0.89 -13.21
CA SER A 27 2.48 0.53 -11.86
C SER A 27 1.31 0.39 -10.90
N ILE A 28 1.39 -0.59 -10.02
CA ILE A 28 0.57 -0.67 -8.82
C ILE A 28 1.38 -0.14 -7.64
N VAL A 29 0.72 0.65 -6.81
CA VAL A 29 1.28 1.21 -5.59
C VAL A 29 0.42 0.75 -4.43
N VAL A 30 1.04 0.17 -3.41
CA VAL A 30 0.40 -0.04 -2.11
C VAL A 30 0.96 1.03 -1.17
N ALA A 31 0.09 1.84 -0.59
CA ALA A 31 0.44 2.94 0.28
C ALA A 31 -0.34 2.86 1.58
N ASP A 32 0.25 3.36 2.66
CA ASP A 32 -0.33 3.29 3.99
C ASP A 32 0.07 4.53 4.80
N ILE A 33 -0.87 5.05 5.60
CA ILE A 33 -0.66 6.19 6.47
C ILE A 33 0.17 5.77 7.68
N ASP A 34 1.36 6.34 7.79
CA ASP A 34 2.29 6.00 8.85
C ASP A 34 1.73 6.34 10.23
N ASP A 35 1.75 5.35 11.13
CA ASP A 35 1.30 5.47 12.53
C ASP A 35 -0.17 5.90 12.70
N PHE A 36 -1.04 5.58 11.74
CA PHE A 36 -2.45 6.00 11.75
C PHE A 36 -3.21 5.64 13.04
N LYS A 37 -2.97 4.46 13.63
CA LYS A 37 -3.55 4.10 14.92
C LYS A 37 -3.12 5.05 16.04
N ASN A 38 -1.85 5.46 16.08
CA ASN A 38 -1.36 6.41 17.08
C ASN A 38 -1.95 7.80 16.85
N LEU A 39 -2.10 8.21 15.59
CA LEU A 39 -2.80 9.43 15.21
C LEU A 39 -4.25 9.42 15.74
N ASN A 40 -4.99 8.33 15.52
CA ASN A 40 -6.35 8.18 16.06
C ASN A 40 -6.40 8.18 17.58
N ASN A 41 -5.41 7.57 18.25
CA ASN A 41 -5.34 7.60 19.70
C ASN A 41 -5.08 9.02 20.25
N LEU A 42 -4.32 9.83 19.51
CA LEU A 42 -3.94 11.18 19.92
C LEU A 42 -5.05 12.20 19.64
N TYR A 43 -5.67 12.14 18.46
CA TYR A 43 -6.61 13.16 17.98
C TYR A 43 -8.07 12.67 17.90
N GLY A 44 -8.32 11.37 18.10
CA GLY A 44 -9.63 10.75 17.94
C GLY A 44 -9.93 10.34 16.51
N ASN A 45 -10.83 9.34 16.36
CA ASN A 45 -11.20 8.77 15.06
C ASN A 45 -11.77 9.80 14.08
N SER A 46 -12.46 10.84 14.57
CA SER A 46 -12.99 11.90 13.71
C SER A 46 -11.88 12.63 12.95
N ILE A 47 -10.73 12.86 13.58
CA ILE A 47 -9.57 13.49 12.92
C ILE A 47 -8.89 12.51 11.97
N GLY A 48 -8.87 11.22 12.32
CA GLY A 48 -8.46 10.17 11.39
C GLY A 48 -9.24 10.19 10.08
N ASP A 49 -10.56 10.33 10.16
CA ASP A 49 -11.43 10.42 8.98
C ASP A 49 -11.13 11.68 8.14
N GLU A 50 -10.80 12.80 8.78
CA GLU A 50 -10.39 14.03 8.06
C GLU A 50 -9.00 13.90 7.42
N VAL A 51 -8.05 13.22 8.06
CA VAL A 51 -6.74 12.89 7.48
C VAL A 51 -6.93 12.09 6.19
N ILE A 52 -7.82 11.10 6.23
CA ILE A 52 -8.17 10.27 5.08
C ILE A 52 -8.77 11.10 3.95
N LYS A 53 -9.76 11.95 4.25
CA LYS A 53 -10.39 12.82 3.24
C LYS A 53 -9.37 13.77 2.62
N LYS A 54 -8.48 14.33 3.45
CA LYS A 54 -7.39 15.19 3.01
C LYS A 54 -6.45 14.45 2.06
N LEU A 55 -6.04 13.23 2.40
CA LEU A 55 -5.21 12.41 1.55
C LEU A 55 -5.89 12.09 0.21
N ILE A 56 -7.16 11.69 0.22
CA ILE A 56 -7.93 11.45 -1.01
C ILE A 56 -7.95 12.71 -1.89
N SER A 57 -8.15 13.89 -1.29
CA SER A 57 -8.10 15.16 -2.02
C SER A 57 -6.72 15.42 -2.65
N ILE A 58 -5.63 15.17 -1.91
CA ILE A 58 -4.26 15.30 -2.41
C ILE A 58 -4.01 14.34 -3.56
N LEU A 59 -4.39 13.05 -3.42
CA LEU A 59 -4.26 12.07 -4.50
C LEU A 59 -5.08 12.48 -5.73
N ASN A 60 -6.32 12.93 -5.55
CA ASN A 60 -7.16 13.38 -6.65
C ASN A 60 -6.58 14.57 -7.42
N ASN A 61 -5.86 15.48 -6.75
CA ASN A 61 -5.27 16.66 -7.39
C ASN A 61 -3.94 16.35 -8.11
N ASN A 62 -3.21 15.33 -7.68
CA ASN A 62 -1.89 15.00 -8.24
C ASN A 62 -1.94 13.88 -9.28
N LEU A 63 -2.90 12.95 -9.16
CA LEU A 63 -3.03 11.82 -10.08
C LEU A 63 -3.77 12.19 -11.37
N SER A 64 -3.41 11.52 -12.46
CA SER A 64 -4.02 11.68 -13.78
C SER A 64 -5.44 11.10 -13.83
N SER A 65 -6.28 11.55 -14.76
CA SER A 65 -7.68 11.09 -14.87
C SER A 65 -7.83 9.59 -15.18
N THR A 66 -6.78 8.96 -15.72
CA THR A 66 -6.74 7.52 -15.99
C THR A 66 -6.25 6.70 -14.81
N ASP A 67 -5.71 7.32 -13.77
CA ASP A 67 -5.23 6.63 -12.58
C ASP A 67 -6.41 6.30 -11.67
N MET A 68 -6.32 5.16 -10.99
CA MET A 68 -7.40 4.64 -10.14
C MET A 68 -6.90 4.48 -8.71
N VAL A 69 -7.76 4.78 -7.74
CA VAL A 69 -7.44 4.67 -6.31
C VAL A 69 -8.48 3.78 -5.64
N PHE A 70 -8.04 2.69 -5.04
CA PHE A 70 -8.85 1.92 -4.09
C PHE A 70 -8.35 2.18 -2.68
N ARG A 71 -9.25 2.17 -1.69
CA ARG A 71 -8.93 2.39 -0.27
C ARG A 71 -9.55 1.30 0.59
N SER A 72 -8.80 0.81 1.58
CA SER A 72 -9.28 -0.08 2.64
C SER A 72 -8.72 0.36 3.99
N GLY A 73 -9.54 0.99 4.85
CA GLY A 73 -9.02 1.59 6.08
C GLY A 73 -7.95 2.65 5.75
N ASP A 74 -6.79 2.59 6.40
CA ASP A 74 -5.62 3.45 6.16
C ASP A 74 -4.74 3.03 4.97
N GLU A 75 -5.07 1.92 4.29
CA GLU A 75 -4.37 1.43 3.11
C GLU A 75 -4.99 1.97 1.81
N PHE A 76 -4.13 2.31 0.85
CA PHE A 76 -4.48 2.80 -0.48
C PHE A 76 -3.76 1.98 -1.54
N ASN A 77 -4.51 1.46 -2.51
CA ASN A 77 -3.99 0.81 -3.70
C ASN A 77 -4.20 1.73 -4.90
N ILE A 78 -3.11 2.14 -5.54
CA ILE A 78 -3.15 3.14 -6.62
C ILE A 78 -2.60 2.51 -7.91
N LEU A 79 -3.45 2.45 -8.93
CA LEU A 79 -3.06 2.06 -10.27
C LEU A 79 -2.64 3.30 -11.07
N LEU A 80 -1.35 3.37 -11.41
CA LEU A 80 -0.74 4.41 -12.21
C LEU A 80 -0.62 3.94 -13.67
N VAL A 81 -1.53 4.40 -14.52
CA VAL A 81 -1.66 3.94 -15.90
C VAL A 81 -0.64 4.65 -16.79
N LYS A 82 0.00 3.92 -17.71
CA LYS A 82 1.06 4.44 -18.61
C LYS A 82 2.29 5.02 -17.88
N LYS A 83 2.57 4.51 -16.67
CA LYS A 83 3.65 4.96 -15.78
C LYS A 83 4.44 3.74 -15.28
N GLY A 84 5.70 3.62 -15.71
CA GLY A 84 6.65 2.65 -15.16
C GLY A 84 7.33 3.15 -13.88
N ALA A 85 8.22 2.33 -13.32
CA ALA A 85 8.80 2.54 -11.98
C ALA A 85 9.37 3.95 -11.75
N GLU A 86 10.18 4.47 -12.68
CA GLU A 86 10.82 5.79 -12.55
C GLU A 86 9.79 6.93 -12.52
N ARG A 87 8.82 6.91 -13.44
CA ARG A 87 7.79 7.95 -13.51
C ARG A 87 6.86 7.89 -12.30
N SER A 88 6.47 6.69 -11.88
CA SER A 88 5.70 6.47 -10.67
C SER A 88 6.44 6.95 -9.43
N PHE A 89 7.74 6.68 -9.33
CA PHE A 89 8.57 7.17 -8.21
C PHE A 89 8.56 8.70 -8.14
N MET A 90 8.81 9.40 -9.25
CA MET A 90 8.84 10.86 -9.27
C MET A 90 7.51 11.49 -8.82
N GLU A 91 6.39 11.01 -9.36
CA GLU A 91 5.06 11.52 -9.01
C GLU A 91 4.67 11.24 -7.56
N LEU A 92 4.98 10.05 -7.06
CA LEU A 92 4.77 9.71 -5.65
C LEU A 92 5.68 10.51 -4.73
N GLU A 93 6.91 10.81 -5.15
CA GLU A 93 7.86 11.57 -4.35
C GLU A 93 7.41 13.02 -4.18
N GLU A 94 6.79 13.62 -5.20
CA GLU A 94 6.13 14.93 -5.08
C GLU A 94 5.00 14.90 -4.03
N ILE A 95 4.13 13.88 -4.08
CA ILE A 95 3.05 13.71 -3.09
C ILE A 95 3.62 13.50 -1.68
N ARG A 96 4.62 12.62 -1.54
CA ARG A 96 5.25 12.30 -0.26
C ARG A 96 5.91 13.54 0.35
N ARG A 97 6.67 14.31 -0.45
CA ARG A 97 7.31 15.55 0.01
C ARG A 97 6.28 16.60 0.39
N TYR A 98 5.23 16.77 -0.42
CA TYR A 98 4.14 17.68 -0.07
C TYR A 98 3.54 17.36 1.30
N LEU A 99 3.29 16.08 1.59
CA LEU A 99 2.80 15.66 2.90
C LEU A 99 3.84 15.88 4.01
N SER A 100 5.12 15.55 3.78
CA SER A 100 6.16 15.67 4.80
C SER A 100 6.54 17.11 5.15
N ASP A 101 6.33 18.03 4.23
CA ASP A 101 6.72 19.44 4.37
C ASP A 101 5.56 20.31 4.88
N ASN A 102 4.37 19.74 5.07
CA ASN A 102 3.17 20.47 5.48
C ASN A 102 2.50 19.86 6.71
N THR A 103 1.76 20.71 7.41
CA THR A 103 0.81 20.31 8.46
C THR A 103 -0.57 20.82 8.08
N PHE A 104 -1.63 20.13 8.49
CA PHE A 104 -2.98 20.44 8.04
C PHE A 104 -3.90 20.77 9.20
N ASN A 105 -4.60 21.91 9.13
CA ASN A 105 -5.72 22.15 10.02
C ASN A 105 -6.90 21.27 9.54
N LEU A 106 -7.25 20.27 10.35
CA LEU A 106 -8.28 19.27 10.06
C LEU A 106 -9.45 19.31 11.06
N ASN A 107 -9.51 20.34 11.88
CA ASN A 107 -10.56 20.51 12.87
C ASN A 107 -10.95 21.99 12.92
N GLU A 108 -12.13 22.30 12.40
CA GLU A 108 -12.65 23.67 12.34
C GLU A 108 -12.76 24.34 13.72
N ASN A 109 -12.79 23.55 14.80
CA ASN A 109 -12.89 24.03 16.18
C ASN A 109 -11.55 24.11 16.91
N SER A 110 -10.41 23.86 16.24
CA SER A 110 -9.08 24.00 16.85
C SER A 110 -8.06 24.62 15.90
N GLU A 111 -7.08 25.32 16.46
CA GLU A 111 -5.92 25.81 15.69
C GLU A 111 -4.82 24.75 15.50
N ASP A 112 -4.99 23.57 16.11
CA ASP A 112 -4.01 22.50 16.03
C ASP A 112 -3.87 21.95 14.61
N ASN A 113 -2.64 21.97 14.10
CA ASN A 113 -2.32 21.34 12.84
C ASN A 113 -1.91 19.87 13.06
N VAL A 114 -2.40 18.99 12.19
CA VAL A 114 -2.10 17.57 12.17
C VAL A 114 -0.96 17.31 11.18
N TYR A 115 0.05 16.59 11.65
CA TYR A 115 1.13 16.07 10.82
C TYR A 115 0.95 14.57 10.61
N PHE A 116 1.08 14.12 9.36
CA PHE A 116 1.08 12.71 9.01
C PHE A 116 1.92 12.46 7.76
N THR A 117 2.43 11.24 7.62
CA THR A 117 3.25 10.84 6.47
C THR A 117 2.74 9.54 5.87
N LEU A 118 3.24 9.20 4.69
CA LEU A 118 2.89 7.96 4.00
C LEU A 118 4.15 7.17 3.62
N SER A 119 4.02 5.85 3.71
CA SER A 119 4.95 4.90 3.12
C SER A 119 4.33 4.29 1.87
N PHE A 120 5.16 4.04 0.85
CA PHE A 120 4.74 3.53 -0.44
C PHE A 120 5.59 2.33 -0.88
N GLY A 121 4.94 1.29 -1.39
CA GLY A 121 5.55 0.19 -2.12
C GLY A 121 5.08 0.20 -3.57
N VAL A 122 6.01 0.17 -4.53
CA VAL A 122 5.71 0.30 -5.97
C VAL A 122 6.18 -0.92 -6.75
N ALA A 123 5.33 -1.46 -7.62
CA ALA A 123 5.71 -2.48 -8.58
C ALA A 123 5.15 -2.15 -9.97
N SER A 124 5.95 -2.41 -11.01
CA SER A 124 5.61 -2.06 -12.38
C SER A 124 5.52 -3.26 -13.31
N TYR A 125 4.48 -3.30 -14.14
CA TYR A 125 4.38 -4.22 -15.26
C TYR A 125 5.13 -3.66 -16.49
N PRO A 126 5.83 -4.50 -17.29
CA PRO A 126 6.13 -5.91 -17.05
C PRO A 126 7.44 -6.15 -16.28
N ARG A 127 8.10 -5.08 -15.80
CA ARG A 127 9.43 -5.11 -15.18
C ARG A 127 9.50 -6.06 -13.97
N ASP A 128 8.56 -5.90 -13.05
CA ASP A 128 8.62 -6.51 -11.72
C ASP A 128 7.78 -7.79 -11.62
N ALA A 129 6.71 -7.88 -12.41
CA ALA A 129 5.84 -9.06 -12.48
C ALA A 129 5.00 -9.08 -13.77
N LYS A 130 4.44 -10.25 -14.09
CA LYS A 130 3.65 -10.50 -15.31
C LYS A 130 2.16 -10.70 -15.09
N ASN A 131 1.70 -10.76 -13.84
CA ASN A 131 0.29 -10.93 -13.49
C ASN A 131 -0.07 -10.07 -12.27
N VAL A 132 -1.36 -9.83 -12.08
CA VAL A 132 -1.90 -8.94 -11.04
C VAL A 132 -1.52 -9.40 -9.63
N VAL A 133 -1.63 -10.70 -9.35
CA VAL A 133 -1.32 -11.26 -8.03
C VAL A 133 0.13 -11.01 -7.63
N GLU A 134 1.07 -11.28 -8.53
CA GLU A 134 2.49 -11.06 -8.29
C GLU A 134 2.82 -9.56 -8.17
N LEU A 135 2.18 -8.69 -8.96
CA LEU A 135 2.34 -7.24 -8.85
C LEU A 135 1.96 -6.72 -7.46
N PHE A 136 0.81 -7.13 -6.93
CA PHE A 136 0.43 -6.78 -5.55
C PHE A 136 1.42 -7.34 -4.53
N ARG A 137 1.80 -8.62 -4.68
CA ARG A 137 2.73 -9.28 -3.77
C ARG A 137 4.07 -8.54 -3.65
N VAL A 138 4.65 -8.13 -4.77
CA VAL A 138 5.93 -7.41 -4.76
C VAL A 138 5.79 -5.95 -4.32
N ALA A 139 4.65 -5.29 -4.59
CA ALA A 139 4.37 -3.95 -4.09
C ALA A 139 4.16 -3.95 -2.56
N ASP A 140 3.44 -4.92 -2.00
CA ASP A 140 3.28 -5.14 -0.56
C ASP A 140 4.63 -5.39 0.13
N SER A 141 5.49 -6.17 -0.52
CA SER A 141 6.85 -6.44 -0.07
C SER A 141 7.67 -5.15 0.02
N ALA A 142 7.54 -4.29 -1.00
CA ALA A 142 8.18 -3.00 -1.03
C ALA A 142 7.61 -2.02 0.02
N LEU A 143 6.29 -2.00 0.24
CA LEU A 143 5.68 -1.15 1.27
C LEU A 143 6.17 -1.54 2.66
N PHE A 144 6.27 -2.84 2.93
CA PHE A 144 6.84 -3.31 4.18
C PHE A 144 8.28 -2.80 4.36
N ARG A 145 9.13 -2.94 3.34
CA ARG A 145 10.50 -2.38 3.36
C ARG A 145 10.49 -0.87 3.62
N ALA A 146 9.55 -0.12 3.04
CA ALA A 146 9.43 1.31 3.30
C ALA A 146 9.18 1.59 4.80
N LYS A 147 8.27 0.84 5.42
CA LYS A 147 8.00 0.93 6.87
C LYS A 147 9.20 0.52 7.72
N GLU A 148 9.93 -0.53 7.30
CA GLU A 148 11.12 -1.02 8.00
C GLU A 148 12.29 -0.03 8.02
N LEU A 149 12.50 0.64 6.89
CA LEU A 149 13.65 1.53 6.74
C LEU A 149 13.42 2.89 7.41
N GLY A 150 12.30 3.08 8.10
CA GLY A 150 12.00 4.28 8.88
C GLY A 150 10.84 5.11 8.34
N LYS A 151 9.92 4.50 7.57
CA LYS A 151 8.67 5.12 7.09
C LYS A 151 8.91 6.36 6.21
N ASN A 152 7.85 7.11 5.89
CA ASN A 152 7.87 8.34 5.09
C ASN A 152 8.77 8.22 3.85
N ARG A 153 8.58 7.15 3.06
CA ARG A 153 9.41 6.85 1.90
C ARG A 153 8.72 5.98 0.87
N ILE A 154 9.32 5.96 -0.30
CA ILE A 154 8.93 5.09 -1.39
C ILE A 154 10.00 4.01 -1.55
N CYS A 155 9.57 2.75 -1.54
CA CYS A 155 10.41 1.64 -1.95
C CYS A 155 9.88 1.07 -3.26
N LEU A 156 10.77 0.98 -4.25
CA LEU A 156 10.49 0.21 -5.46
C LEU A 156 10.62 -1.28 -5.17
N SER A 157 9.88 -2.09 -5.92
CA SER A 157 10.06 -3.53 -5.97
C SER A 157 11.53 -3.84 -6.24
N GLU A 158 12.09 -4.70 -5.39
CA GLU A 158 13.34 -5.37 -5.67
C GLU A 158 13.00 -6.66 -6.39
N ALA A 159 13.78 -7.00 -7.43
CA ALA A 159 13.68 -8.33 -8.01
C ALA A 159 13.95 -9.33 -6.88
N GLU A 160 12.93 -10.07 -6.47
CA GLU A 160 13.13 -11.23 -5.60
C GLU A 160 13.87 -12.28 -6.41
N SER A 161 15.19 -12.14 -6.50
CA SER A 161 16.08 -13.14 -7.06
C SER A 161 15.88 -14.40 -6.23
N MET A 162 15.15 -15.37 -6.80
CA MET A 162 15.02 -16.74 -6.33
C MET A 162 14.58 -16.88 -4.87
N VAL A 163 13.28 -16.97 -4.63
CA VAL A 163 12.83 -17.85 -3.54
C VAL A 163 13.08 -19.28 -4.05
N LEU A 164 13.97 -20.03 -3.40
CA LEU A 164 14.14 -21.46 -3.67
C LEU A 164 12.76 -22.13 -3.60
N LYS A 165 12.43 -23.03 -4.55
CA LYS A 165 11.12 -23.72 -4.58
C LYS A 165 10.74 -24.43 -3.26
N SER A 166 11.72 -24.66 -2.38
CA SER A 166 11.55 -25.21 -1.04
C SER A 166 11.07 -24.21 0.01
N ASN A 167 11.03 -22.91 -0.29
CA ASN A 167 10.50 -21.87 0.59
C ASN A 167 9.35 -21.18 -0.15
N TYR A 168 8.10 -21.41 0.28
CA TYR A 168 6.92 -20.78 -0.35
C TYR A 168 6.66 -19.36 0.17
N PHE A 169 7.48 -18.90 1.12
CA PHE A 169 7.35 -17.59 1.74
C PHE A 169 8.47 -16.64 1.28
N THR A 170 8.09 -15.41 0.98
CA THR A 170 9.05 -14.34 0.68
C THR A 170 9.82 -13.95 1.94
N LYS A 171 11.01 -13.36 1.78
CA LYS A 171 11.78 -12.80 2.90
C LYS A 171 10.91 -11.84 3.73
N THR A 172 10.15 -10.98 3.07
CA THR A 172 9.22 -10.06 3.71
C THR A 172 8.12 -10.77 4.50
N GLN A 173 7.55 -11.88 3.99
CA GLN A 173 6.57 -12.67 4.74
C GLN A 173 7.19 -13.30 5.99
N LEU A 174 8.43 -13.78 5.89
CA LEU A 174 9.16 -14.34 7.04
C LEU A 174 9.48 -13.25 8.08
N ASP A 175 9.92 -12.07 7.65
CA ASP A 175 10.18 -10.94 8.55
C ASP A 175 8.90 -10.47 9.25
N ARG A 176 7.77 -10.41 8.52
CA ARG A 176 6.43 -10.10 9.10
C ARG A 176 6.01 -11.16 10.13
N LEU A 177 6.16 -12.44 9.80
CA LEU A 177 5.82 -13.54 10.70
C LEU A 177 6.67 -13.50 11.98
N SER A 178 7.97 -13.23 11.86
CA SER A 178 8.88 -13.12 13.00
C SER A 178 8.52 -11.96 13.93
N ARG A 179 8.06 -10.85 13.38
CA ARG A 179 7.56 -9.71 14.17
C ARG A 179 6.27 -10.01 14.89
N LEU A 180 5.31 -10.64 14.20
CA LEU A 180 4.05 -11.04 14.81
C LEU A 180 4.30 -12.03 15.96
N SER A 181 5.21 -12.97 15.77
CA SER A 181 5.70 -13.90 16.79
C SER A 181 6.18 -13.16 18.05
N LYS A 182 7.08 -12.18 17.91
CA LYS A 182 7.56 -11.36 19.03
C LYS A 182 6.47 -10.53 19.69
N ALA A 183 5.59 -9.90 18.90
CA ALA A 183 4.55 -9.01 19.41
C ALA A 183 3.44 -9.75 20.17
N THR A 184 3.23 -11.03 19.86
CA THR A 184 2.17 -11.86 20.46
C THR A 184 2.69 -12.84 21.50
N ASP A 185 4.02 -12.91 21.69
CA ASP A 185 4.69 -13.93 22.52
C ASP A 185 4.29 -15.37 22.12
N ARG A 186 4.18 -15.61 20.81
CA ARG A 186 3.83 -16.92 20.23
C ARG A 186 4.87 -17.34 19.21
N THR A 187 5.10 -18.64 19.07
CA THR A 187 6.03 -19.15 18.06
C THR A 187 5.49 -18.97 16.64
N GLU A 188 6.37 -18.78 15.66
CA GLU A 188 5.99 -18.69 14.24
C GLU A 188 5.21 -19.93 13.77
N ALA A 189 5.59 -21.12 14.24
CA ALA A 189 4.89 -22.36 13.94
C ALA A 189 3.46 -22.40 14.51
N PHE A 190 3.23 -21.78 15.68
CA PHE A 190 1.89 -21.64 16.24
C PHE A 190 1.02 -20.75 15.37
N LEU A 191 1.54 -19.57 14.97
CA LEU A 191 0.82 -18.60 14.14
C LEU A 191 0.47 -19.17 12.76
N LEU A 192 1.39 -19.93 12.14
CA LEU A 192 1.12 -20.61 10.86
C LEU A 192 0.04 -21.69 11.00
N ARG A 193 0.00 -22.41 12.14
CA ARG A 193 -1.05 -23.39 12.41
C ARG A 193 -2.41 -22.73 12.60
N GLU A 194 -2.45 -21.64 13.37
CA GLU A 194 -3.65 -20.82 13.58
C GLU A 194 -4.22 -20.32 12.23
N ALA A 195 -3.36 -19.77 11.36
CA ALA A 195 -3.74 -19.35 10.02
C ALA A 195 -4.27 -20.50 9.14
N LEU A 196 -3.68 -21.70 9.27
CA LEU A 196 -4.11 -22.88 8.53
C LEU A 196 -5.48 -23.39 9.02
N ASP A 197 -5.71 -23.40 10.33
CA ASP A 197 -6.99 -23.79 10.92
C ASP A 197 -8.12 -22.83 10.49
N ASP A 198 -7.84 -21.53 10.44
CA ASP A 198 -8.78 -20.51 9.96
C ASP A 198 -9.08 -20.66 8.47
N LEU A 199 -8.07 -21.03 7.67
CA LEU A 199 -8.28 -21.38 6.27
C LEU A 199 -9.20 -22.60 6.13
N PHE A 200 -8.99 -23.66 6.91
CA PHE A 200 -9.87 -24.83 6.86
C PHE A 200 -11.30 -24.49 7.27
N LYS A 201 -11.51 -23.72 8.35
CA LYS A 201 -12.85 -23.25 8.74
C LYS A 201 -13.54 -22.46 7.63
N LYS A 202 -12.79 -21.64 6.89
CA LYS A 202 -13.32 -20.84 5.78
C LYS A 202 -13.84 -21.69 4.62
N TYR A 203 -13.26 -22.87 4.38
CA TYR A 203 -13.57 -23.73 3.23
C TYR A 203 -14.26 -25.05 3.57
N SER A 204 -14.34 -25.41 4.85
CA SER A 204 -15.17 -26.51 5.34
C SER A 204 -16.64 -26.06 5.32
N LYS A 205 -17.30 -26.24 4.17
CA LYS A 205 -18.76 -26.34 4.09
C LYS A 205 -19.22 -27.69 4.60
#